data_AF-A0A4P5UGI8-F1
#
_entry.id   AF-A0A4P5UGI8-F1
#
_cell.length_a   1.000
_cell.length_b   1.000
_cell.length_c   1.000
_cell.angle_alpha   90.00
_cell.angle_beta   90.00
_cell.angle_gamma   90.00
#
_symmetry.space_group_name_H-M   'P 1'
#
loop_
_entity.id
_entity.type
_entity.pdbx_description
1 polymer ?
#
loop_
_entity_poly.entity_id
_entity_poly.type
_entity_poly.pdbx_seq_one_letter_code
_entity_poly.pdbx_strand_id
1 'polypeptide(L)'
;MLSLMLVTTICVMTIAYHSHSFKQRFSQVITEIEQSAEGKNRTSTGERIALLKVGLYAIAQQPWFGYGTGMAKQAFKENASIYQNGQYKDVESYHHLHFHNDLIELGVYLGGFGVAIYIFLLWGWFQTLWMRKLGALGATLVCFIFLGGITDTFLFYQQITFMLLALTAIVITSRETKQGDFLLENSLSKPCHDPYKN
;
A
#
# COMPACT_ATOMS: atom_id res chain seq x y z
N MET A 1 11.05 -6.78 -22.50
CA MET A 1 10.21 -7.15 -21.33
C MET A 1 9.12 -6.11 -21.04
N LEU A 2 9.45 -4.81 -20.95
CA LEU A 2 8.47 -3.75 -20.68
C LEU A 2 7.31 -3.70 -21.71
N SER A 3 7.61 -3.81 -23.01
CA SER A 3 6.59 -3.87 -24.07
C SER A 3 5.68 -5.09 -23.98
N LEU A 4 6.19 -6.22 -23.49
CA LEU A 4 5.40 -7.45 -23.34
C LEU A 4 4.42 -7.33 -22.18
N MET A 5 4.87 -6.71 -21.07
CA MET A 5 4.00 -6.43 -19.93
C MET A 5 2.91 -5.41 -20.29
N LEU A 6 3.25 -4.38 -21.05
CA LEU A 6 2.29 -3.36 -21.49
C LEU A 6 1.19 -3.97 -22.37
N VAL A 7 1.56 -4.83 -23.32
CA VAL A 7 0.62 -5.53 -24.18
C VAL A 7 -0.29 -6.49 -23.39
N THR A 8 0.26 -7.26 -22.45
CA THR A 8 -0.57 -8.16 -21.63
C THR A 8 -1.51 -7.39 -20.71
N THR A 9 -1.08 -6.29 -20.09
CA THR A 9 -1.96 -5.44 -19.28
C THR A 9 -3.09 -4.83 -20.11
N ILE A 10 -2.80 -4.34 -21.31
CA ILE A 10 -3.82 -3.81 -22.22
C ILE A 10 -4.82 -4.92 -22.59
N CYS A 11 -4.35 -6.09 -23.03
CA CYS A 11 -5.24 -7.21 -23.37
C CYS A 11 -6.17 -7.63 -22.23
N VAL A 12 -5.64 -7.73 -21.00
CA VAL A 12 -6.44 -8.06 -19.82
C VAL A 12 -7.50 -6.99 -19.55
N MET A 13 -7.14 -5.71 -19.66
CA MET A 13 -8.11 -4.61 -19.50
C MET A 13 -9.21 -4.63 -20.57
N THR A 14 -8.88 -4.91 -21.83
CA THR A 14 -9.86 -4.99 -22.92
C THR A 14 -10.84 -6.15 -22.72
N ILE A 15 -10.34 -7.32 -22.30
CA ILE A 15 -11.16 -8.50 -22.01
C ILE A 15 -12.07 -8.22 -20.80
N ALA A 16 -11.54 -7.59 -19.75
CA ALA A 16 -12.32 -7.22 -18.58
C ALA A 16 -13.45 -6.23 -18.94
N TYR A 17 -13.17 -5.22 -19.77
CA TYR A 17 -14.14 -4.22 -20.18
C TYR A 17 -15.30 -4.80 -21.01
N HIS A 18 -15.02 -5.81 -21.83
CA HIS A 18 -16.05 -6.48 -22.65
C HIS A 18 -16.86 -7.53 -21.90
N SER A 19 -16.48 -7.90 -20.67
CA SER A 19 -17.22 -8.89 -19.88
C SER A 19 -18.57 -8.35 -19.41
N HIS A 20 -19.62 -9.14 -19.61
CA HIS A 20 -20.97 -8.83 -19.13
C HIS A 20 -21.01 -8.71 -17.60
N SER A 21 -20.26 -9.55 -16.89
CA SER A 21 -20.13 -9.49 -15.43
C SER A 21 -19.49 -8.19 -14.94
N PHE A 22 -18.54 -7.63 -15.70
CA PHE A 22 -17.93 -6.34 -15.37
C PHE A 22 -18.94 -5.21 -15.50
N LYS A 23 -19.72 -5.17 -16.59
CA LYS A 23 -20.78 -4.16 -16.78
C LYS A 23 -21.85 -4.22 -15.69
N GLN A 24 -22.27 -5.43 -15.30
CA GLN A 24 -23.26 -5.62 -14.24
C GLN A 24 -22.71 -5.17 -12.86
N ARG A 25 -21.48 -5.56 -12.52
CA ARG A 25 -20.80 -5.10 -11.30
C ARG A 25 -20.60 -3.59 -11.30
N PHE A 26 -20.22 -3.01 -12.43
CA PHE A 26 -20.01 -1.57 -12.58
C PHE A 26 -21.32 -0.79 -12.41
N SER A 27 -22.41 -1.26 -13.03
CA SER A 27 -23.75 -0.69 -12.83
C SER A 27 -24.19 -0.80 -11.37
N GLN A 28 -23.96 -1.94 -10.71
CA GLN A 28 -24.26 -2.11 -9.29
C GLN A 28 -23.48 -1.12 -8.43
N VAL A 29 -22.18 -0.92 -8.69
CA VAL A 29 -21.35 0.05 -7.99
C VAL A 29 -21.87 1.48 -8.19
N ILE A 30 -22.27 1.86 -9.40
CA ILE A 30 -22.85 3.19 -9.67
C ILE A 30 -24.15 3.38 -8.88
N THR A 31 -25.05 2.40 -8.92
CA THR A 31 -26.31 2.46 -8.18
C THR A 31 -26.08 2.47 -6.66
N GLU A 32 -25.09 1.73 -6.16
CA GLU A 32 -24.69 1.75 -4.75
C GLU A 32 -24.08 3.11 -4.35
N ILE A 33 -23.33 3.77 -5.24
CA ILE A 33 -22.81 5.14 -5.03
C ILE A 33 -23.94 6.16 -4.93
N GLU A 34 -24.93 6.07 -5.82
CA GLU A 34 -26.10 6.95 -5.83
C GLU A 34 -26.96 6.75 -4.58
N GLN A 35 -27.26 5.50 -4.21
CA GLN A 35 -27.98 5.17 -2.98
C GLN A 35 -27.20 5.55 -1.72
N SER A 36 -25.87 5.44 -1.74
CA SER A 36 -24.98 5.90 -0.67
C SER A 36 -25.00 7.43 -0.53
N ALA A 37 -25.18 8.18 -1.62
CA ALA A 37 -25.35 9.63 -1.57
C ALA A 37 -26.70 10.06 -0.96
N GLU A 38 -27.70 9.18 -0.99
CA GLU A 38 -29.00 9.36 -0.31
C GLU A 38 -29.02 8.83 1.14
N GLY A 39 -27.86 8.50 1.71
CA GLY A 39 -27.76 7.98 3.08
C GLY A 39 -28.15 6.51 3.26
N LYS A 40 -28.44 5.78 2.17
CA LYS A 40 -28.81 4.35 2.20
C LYS A 40 -27.58 3.46 2.06
N ASN A 41 -26.68 3.49 3.05
CA ASN A 41 -25.39 2.78 3.03
C ASN A 41 -25.46 1.30 3.49
N ARG A 42 -26.50 0.55 3.12
CA ARG A 42 -26.74 -0.82 3.66
C ARG A 42 -25.91 -1.94 3.02
N THR A 43 -25.01 -1.62 2.08
CA THR A 43 -24.15 -2.61 1.41
C THR A 43 -22.69 -2.42 1.82
N SER A 44 -21.91 -3.50 1.81
CA SER A 44 -20.49 -3.46 2.18
C SER A 44 -19.65 -2.50 1.31
N THR A 45 -20.00 -2.33 0.03
CA THR A 45 -19.38 -1.32 -0.84
C THR A 45 -19.82 0.09 -0.46
N GLY A 46 -21.11 0.30 -0.20
CA GLY A 46 -21.68 1.59 0.17
C GLY A 46 -21.07 2.13 1.47
N GLU A 47 -20.84 1.27 2.46
CA GLU A 47 -20.13 1.64 3.69
C GLU A 47 -18.68 2.05 3.42
N ARG A 48 -17.94 1.33 2.57
CA ARG A 48 -16.56 1.69 2.19
C ARG A 48 -16.50 3.03 1.47
N ILE A 49 -17.45 3.30 0.58
CA ILE A 49 -17.56 4.58 -0.13
C ILE A 49 -17.86 5.72 0.87
N ALA A 50 -18.74 5.48 1.85
CA ALA A 50 -19.02 6.45 2.92
C ALA A 50 -17.76 6.75 3.75
N LEU A 51 -17.04 5.71 4.19
CA LEU A 51 -15.76 5.83 4.90
C LEU A 51 -14.73 6.62 4.08
N LEU A 52 -14.65 6.36 2.78
CA LEU A 52 -13.74 7.06 1.86
C LEU A 52 -14.08 8.55 1.74
N LYS A 53 -15.36 8.88 1.51
CA LYS A 53 -15.83 10.26 1.34
C LYS A 53 -15.63 11.09 2.62
N VAL A 54 -16.06 10.55 3.76
CA VAL A 54 -15.93 11.24 5.04
C VAL A 54 -14.46 11.30 5.48
N GLY A 55 -13.67 10.25 5.24
CA GLY A 55 -12.22 10.25 5.51
C GLY A 55 -11.48 11.29 4.69
N LEU A 56 -11.79 11.41 3.40
CA LEU A 56 -11.19 12.44 2.53
C LEU A 56 -11.58 13.86 2.98
N TYR A 57 -12.84 14.05 3.39
CA TYR A 57 -13.29 15.31 3.98
C TYR A 57 -12.53 15.62 5.28
N ALA A 58 -12.36 14.65 6.17
CA ALA A 58 -11.59 14.82 7.40
C ALA A 58 -10.13 15.21 7.11
N ILE A 59 -9.47 14.55 6.14
CA ILE A 59 -8.10 14.91 5.71
C ILE A 59 -8.06 16.36 5.22
N ALA A 60 -9.06 16.82 4.47
CA ALA A 60 -9.10 18.20 4.00
C ALA A 60 -9.17 19.22 5.15
N GLN A 61 -9.77 18.85 6.29
CA GLN A 61 -9.85 19.72 7.47
C GLN A 61 -8.53 19.80 8.25
N GLN A 62 -7.75 18.71 8.30
CA GLN A 62 -6.46 18.70 8.97
C GLN A 62 -5.38 17.98 8.12
N PRO A 63 -4.94 18.62 7.02
CA PRO A 63 -4.19 17.93 5.97
C PRO A 63 -2.75 17.59 6.34
N TRP A 64 -2.15 18.27 7.32
CA TRP A 64 -0.72 18.11 7.62
C TRP A 64 -0.43 17.04 8.66
N PHE A 65 -1.11 17.12 9.81
CA PHE A 65 -0.86 16.25 10.97
C PHE A 65 -1.99 15.25 11.24
N GLY A 66 -3.10 15.33 10.52
CA GLY A 66 -4.28 14.49 10.78
C GLY A 66 -4.81 14.68 12.20
N TYR A 67 -5.61 13.74 12.67
CA TYR A 67 -6.27 13.78 13.98
C TYR A 67 -5.57 12.94 15.06
N GLY A 68 -4.51 12.21 14.70
CA GLY A 68 -3.85 11.25 15.59
C GLY A 68 -4.61 9.92 15.68
N THR A 69 -3.88 8.86 16.03
CA THR A 69 -4.42 7.48 16.10
C THR A 69 -5.48 7.29 17.19
N GLY A 70 -5.45 8.07 18.26
CA GLY A 70 -6.40 7.98 19.37
C GLY A 70 -7.74 8.69 19.13
N MET A 71 -7.75 9.75 18.33
CA MET A 71 -8.94 10.60 18.12
C MET A 71 -9.60 10.39 16.76
N ALA A 72 -9.00 9.61 15.86
CA ALA A 72 -9.50 9.41 14.51
C ALA A 72 -10.95 8.89 14.45
N LYS A 73 -11.35 8.01 15.38
CA LYS A 73 -12.73 7.52 15.48
C LYS A 73 -13.72 8.64 15.82
N GLN A 74 -13.32 9.55 16.72
CA GLN A 74 -14.11 10.71 17.10
C GLN A 74 -14.15 11.75 15.97
N ALA A 75 -13.00 12.05 15.37
CA ALA A 75 -12.88 12.94 14.22
C ALA A 75 -13.74 12.45 13.06
N PHE A 76 -13.79 11.14 12.79
CA PHE A 76 -14.67 10.58 11.78
C PHE A 76 -16.15 10.80 12.12
N LYS A 77 -16.58 10.52 13.35
CA LYS A 77 -17.99 10.74 13.77
C LYS A 77 -18.40 12.20 13.68
N GLU A 78 -17.54 13.11 14.12
CA GLU A 78 -17.77 14.55 14.02
C GLU A 78 -17.88 14.98 12.56
N ASN A 79 -16.92 14.59 11.71
CA ASN A 79 -16.94 14.89 10.29
C ASN A 79 -18.13 14.23 9.56
N ALA A 80 -18.51 13.00 9.90
CA ALA A 80 -19.67 12.30 9.33
C ALA A 80 -20.99 13.01 9.66
N SER A 81 -21.07 13.64 10.84
CA SER A 81 -22.25 14.39 11.28
C SER A 81 -22.40 15.75 10.57
N ILE A 82 -21.30 16.32 10.09
CA ILE A 82 -21.25 17.62 9.39
C ILE A 82 -21.33 17.42 7.88
N TYR A 83 -20.62 16.42 7.36
CA TYR A 83 -20.53 16.14 5.94
C TYR A 83 -21.90 15.76 5.36
N GLN A 84 -22.30 16.46 4.30
CA GLN A 84 -23.60 16.31 3.65
C GLN A 84 -24.78 16.30 4.64
N ASN A 85 -24.82 17.22 5.60
CA ASN A 85 -25.91 17.35 6.59
C ASN A 85 -26.14 16.08 7.44
N GLY A 86 -25.10 15.28 7.69
CA GLY A 86 -25.21 14.10 8.54
C GLY A 86 -25.81 12.87 7.86
N GLN A 87 -25.90 12.86 6.52
CA GLN A 87 -26.37 11.72 5.71
C GLN A 87 -25.62 10.40 6.00
N TYR A 88 -24.41 10.48 6.56
CA TYR A 88 -23.60 9.33 6.91
C TYR A 88 -23.61 8.99 8.40
N LYS A 89 -24.37 9.69 9.25
CA LYS A 89 -24.32 9.56 10.72
C LYS A 89 -24.70 8.18 11.29
N ASP A 90 -25.35 7.32 10.49
CA ASP A 90 -25.84 6.00 10.92
C ASP A 90 -25.18 4.80 10.20
N VAL A 91 -23.99 4.95 9.60
CA VAL A 91 -23.23 3.81 9.03
C VAL A 91 -22.89 2.77 10.11
N GLU A 92 -23.46 1.57 10.02
CA GLU A 92 -23.39 0.52 11.04
C GLU A 92 -21.95 0.11 11.40
N SER A 93 -21.01 0.28 10.45
CA SER A 93 -19.57 0.08 10.63
C SER A 93 -18.86 0.98 11.66
N TYR A 94 -19.54 1.95 12.31
CA TYR A 94 -18.97 2.76 13.41
C TYR A 94 -18.32 1.96 14.54
N HIS A 95 -18.75 0.70 14.76
CA HIS A 95 -18.22 -0.12 15.83
C HIS A 95 -16.78 -0.59 15.56
N HIS A 96 -16.43 -0.87 14.30
CA HIS A 96 -15.11 -1.35 13.86
C HIS A 96 -14.57 -0.44 12.75
N LEU A 97 -14.20 0.79 13.12
CA LEU A 97 -13.77 1.84 12.19
C LEU A 97 -12.37 1.53 11.62
N HIS A 98 -12.34 0.68 10.59
CA HIS A 98 -11.19 0.47 9.73
C HIS A 98 -11.52 1.06 8.37
N PHE A 99 -10.68 1.97 7.87
CA PHE A 99 -10.95 2.65 6.61
C PHE A 99 -10.73 1.75 5.39
N HIS A 100 -10.28 0.51 5.60
CA HIS A 100 -10.01 -0.49 4.56
C HIS A 100 -9.17 0.09 3.40
N ASN A 101 -8.33 1.08 3.72
CA ASN A 101 -7.44 1.75 2.79
C ASN A 101 -6.33 2.41 3.61
N ASP A 102 -5.09 1.95 3.41
CA ASP A 102 -3.94 2.44 4.18
C ASP A 102 -3.69 3.94 3.96
N LEU A 103 -3.95 4.46 2.76
CA LEU A 103 -3.71 5.88 2.46
C LEU A 103 -4.69 6.79 3.18
N ILE A 104 -5.97 6.41 3.24
CA ILE A 104 -6.98 7.18 3.98
C ILE A 104 -6.77 7.03 5.48
N GLU A 105 -6.49 5.81 5.96
CA GLU A 105 -6.23 5.58 7.38
C GLU A 105 -5.01 6.39 7.85
N LEU A 106 -3.91 6.32 7.10
CA LEU A 106 -2.69 7.07 7.40
C LEU A 106 -2.89 8.58 7.24
N GLY A 107 -3.67 9.02 6.25
CA GLY A 107 -4.03 10.42 6.06
C GLY A 107 -4.89 10.96 7.20
N VAL A 108 -5.87 10.21 7.69
CA VAL A 108 -6.71 10.63 8.82
C VAL A 108 -5.90 10.64 10.11
N TYR A 109 -4.99 9.68 10.31
CA TYR A 109 -4.19 9.57 11.54
C TYR A 109 -3.05 10.58 11.61
N LEU A 110 -2.29 10.72 10.54
CA LEU A 110 -1.00 11.42 10.52
C LEU A 110 -0.95 12.52 9.45
N GLY A 111 -2.03 12.71 8.68
CA GLY A 111 -2.07 13.68 7.59
C GLY A 111 -1.13 13.32 6.43
N GLY A 112 -0.87 14.31 5.60
CA GLY A 112 0.10 14.26 4.51
C GLY A 112 1.51 13.96 4.99
N PHE A 113 1.86 14.27 6.24
CA PHE A 113 3.16 13.92 6.80
C PHE A 113 3.32 12.39 6.95
N GLY A 114 2.30 11.70 7.45
CA GLY A 114 2.28 10.24 7.51
C GLY A 114 2.42 9.62 6.12
N VAL A 115 1.62 10.10 5.15
CA VAL A 115 1.67 9.63 3.76
C VAL A 115 3.05 9.88 3.13
N ALA A 116 3.67 11.04 3.38
CA ALA A 116 5.00 11.35 2.89
C ALA A 116 6.06 10.40 3.47
N ILE A 117 6.01 10.11 4.77
CA ILE A 117 6.90 9.13 5.41
C ILE A 117 6.72 7.75 4.77
N TYR A 118 5.48 7.32 4.56
CA TYR A 118 5.21 6.02 3.95
C TYR A 118 5.77 5.91 2.52
N ILE A 119 5.55 6.93 1.68
CA ILE A 119 6.12 6.98 0.32
C ILE A 119 7.65 6.98 0.39
N PHE A 120 8.23 7.75 1.32
CA PHE A 120 9.68 7.80 1.52
C PHE A 120 10.25 6.44 1.92
N LEU A 121 9.58 5.69 2.79
CA LEU A 121 9.98 4.35 3.19
C LEU A 121 9.92 3.36 2.03
N LEU A 122 8.84 3.35 1.25
CA LEU A 122 8.73 2.51 0.05
C LEU A 122 9.81 2.85 -0.97
N TRP A 123 10.08 4.14 -1.15
CA TRP A 123 11.15 4.61 -2.03
C TRP A 123 12.52 4.15 -1.55
N GLY A 124 12.83 4.30 -0.25
CA GLY A 124 14.07 3.84 0.34
C GLY A 124 14.27 2.33 0.20
N TRP A 125 13.20 1.55 0.37
CA TRP A 125 13.23 0.10 0.17
C TRP A 125 13.50 -0.28 -1.29
N PHE A 126 12.85 0.39 -2.24
CA PHE A 126 13.12 0.22 -3.67
C PHE A 126 14.58 0.56 -4.01
N GLN A 127 15.07 1.72 -3.56
CA GLN A 127 16.45 2.16 -3.81
C GLN A 127 17.47 1.17 -3.26
N THR A 128 17.24 0.64 -2.06
CA THR A 128 18.10 -0.37 -1.45
C THR A 128 18.19 -1.64 -2.31
N LEU A 129 17.07 -2.14 -2.81
CA LEU A 129 17.03 -3.32 -3.67
C LEU A 129 17.62 -3.03 -5.06
N TRP A 130 17.41 -1.83 -5.58
CA TRP A 130 18.00 -1.38 -6.84
C TRP A 130 19.53 -1.38 -6.80
N MET A 131 20.13 -0.76 -5.77
CA MET A 131 21.58 -0.72 -5.58
C MET A 131 22.20 -2.13 -5.45
N ARG A 132 21.42 -3.11 -4.95
CA ARG A 132 21.85 -4.50 -4.76
C ARG A 132 21.57 -5.41 -5.96
N LYS A 133 21.28 -4.85 -7.14
CA LYS A 133 20.92 -5.57 -8.37
C LYS A 133 19.67 -6.45 -8.23
N LEU A 134 18.78 -6.12 -7.29
CA LEU A 134 17.49 -6.75 -7.06
C LEU A 134 16.33 -5.82 -7.48
N GLY A 135 16.58 -4.87 -8.38
CA GLY A 135 15.63 -3.82 -8.76
C GLY A 135 14.28 -4.36 -9.28
N ALA A 136 14.26 -5.47 -10.01
CA ALA A 136 13.01 -6.10 -10.45
C ALA A 136 12.16 -6.60 -9.27
N LEU A 137 12.78 -7.26 -8.28
CA LEU A 137 12.08 -7.70 -7.06
C LEU A 137 11.61 -6.49 -6.24
N GLY A 138 12.43 -5.45 -6.12
CA GLY A 138 12.05 -4.22 -5.43
C GLY A 138 10.86 -3.54 -6.09
N ALA A 139 10.84 -3.43 -7.42
CA ALA A 139 9.71 -2.87 -8.15
C ALA A 139 8.43 -3.69 -7.94
N THR A 140 8.52 -5.03 -8.04
CA THR A 140 7.36 -5.91 -7.83
C THR A 140 6.81 -5.79 -6.40
N LEU A 141 7.68 -5.78 -5.38
CA LEU A 141 7.26 -5.68 -3.99
C LEU A 141 6.61 -4.32 -3.68
N VAL A 142 7.23 -3.22 -4.11
CA VAL A 142 6.66 -1.88 -3.89
C VAL A 142 5.34 -1.72 -4.63
N CYS A 143 5.23 -2.19 -5.87
CA CYS A 143 3.96 -2.19 -6.59
C CYS A 143 2.89 -3.05 -5.89
N PHE A 144 3.26 -4.23 -5.40
CA PHE A 144 2.34 -5.11 -4.68
C PHE A 144 1.81 -4.46 -3.40
N ILE A 145 2.69 -3.88 -2.59
CA ILE A 145 2.33 -3.20 -1.34
C ILE A 145 1.49 -1.94 -1.63
N PHE A 146 1.87 -1.14 -2.63
CA PHE A 146 1.14 0.07 -2.99
C PHE A 146 -0.26 -0.23 -3.53
N LEU A 147 -0.40 -1.17 -4.45
CA LEU A 147 -1.70 -1.58 -5.00
C LEU A 147 -2.57 -2.28 -3.94
N GLY A 148 -1.95 -3.08 -3.08
CA GLY A 148 -2.59 -3.69 -1.92
C GLY A 148 -3.16 -2.64 -0.97
N GLY A 149 -2.35 -1.66 -0.58
CA GLY A 149 -2.73 -0.59 0.35
C GLY A 149 -3.83 0.36 -0.16
N ILE A 150 -4.00 0.48 -1.49
CA ILE A 150 -5.14 1.18 -2.09
C ILE A 150 -6.44 0.37 -1.94
N THR A 151 -6.34 -0.96 -1.94
CA THR A 151 -7.49 -1.87 -1.98
C THR A 151 -7.95 -2.31 -0.59
N ASP A 152 -7.01 -2.47 0.36
CA ASP A 152 -7.29 -2.85 1.74
C ASP A 152 -6.17 -2.34 2.68
N THR A 153 -6.30 -2.55 3.99
CA THR A 153 -5.28 -2.18 4.99
C THR A 153 -4.15 -3.21 5.08
N PHE A 154 -3.11 -3.03 4.27
CA PHE A 154 -1.93 -3.90 4.20
C PHE A 154 -0.84 -3.55 5.22
N LEU A 155 -0.71 -2.27 5.60
CA LEU A 155 0.34 -1.79 6.50
C LEU A 155 0.06 -2.12 7.96
N PHE A 156 -1.16 -1.84 8.42
CA PHE A 156 -1.48 -1.91 9.85
C PHE A 156 -2.04 -3.27 10.29
N TYR A 157 -2.74 -3.97 9.40
CA TYR A 157 -3.45 -5.20 9.75
C TYR A 157 -2.80 -6.47 9.19
N GLN A 158 -2.12 -6.38 8.05
CA GLN A 158 -1.47 -7.54 7.45
C GLN A 158 0.02 -7.57 7.81
N GLN A 159 0.40 -8.55 8.64
CA GLN A 159 1.79 -8.87 8.99
C GLN A 159 2.70 -9.15 7.77
N ILE A 160 2.10 -9.29 6.58
CA ILE A 160 2.75 -9.53 5.29
C ILE A 160 3.81 -8.47 5.01
N THR A 161 3.54 -7.19 5.27
CA THR A 161 4.49 -6.10 4.98
C THR A 161 5.78 -6.25 5.80
N PHE A 162 5.66 -6.54 7.10
CA PHE A 162 6.80 -6.78 7.99
C PHE A 162 7.54 -8.08 7.63
N MET A 163 6.81 -9.13 7.27
CA MET A 163 7.39 -10.40 6.83
C MET A 163 8.21 -10.23 5.55
N LEU A 164 7.69 -9.53 4.55
CA LEU A 164 8.41 -9.23 3.30
C LEU A 164 9.66 -8.40 3.58
N LEU A 165 9.59 -7.42 4.49
CA LEU A 165 10.74 -6.63 4.90
C LEU A 165 11.83 -7.51 5.54
N ALA A 166 11.46 -8.36 6.50
CA ALA A 166 12.38 -9.31 7.12
C ALA A 166 13.00 -10.28 6.11
N LEU A 167 12.22 -10.84 5.19
CA LEU A 167 12.72 -11.73 4.15
C LEU A 167 13.72 -11.02 3.22
N THR A 168 13.42 -9.79 2.78
CA THR A 168 14.38 -9.03 1.95
C THR A 168 15.67 -8.72 2.70
N ALA A 169 15.60 -8.41 4.01
CA ALA A 169 16.79 -8.21 4.83
C ALA A 169 17.65 -9.47 4.92
N ILE A 170 17.04 -10.64 5.17
CA ILE A 170 17.75 -11.92 5.22
C ILE A 170 18.43 -12.22 3.88
N VAL A 171 17.75 -12.00 2.76
CA VAL A 171 18.31 -12.22 1.42
C VAL A 171 19.51 -11.32 1.16
N ILE A 172 19.43 -10.06 1.60
CA ILE A 172 20.52 -9.09 1.46
C ILE A 172 21.74 -9.54 2.27
N THR A 173 21.57 -9.81 3.57
CA THR A 173 22.66 -10.22 4.46
C THR A 173 23.29 -11.53 3.99
N SER A 174 22.46 -12.50 3.57
CA SER A 174 22.95 -13.80 3.08
C SER A 174 23.81 -13.68 1.82
N ARG A 175 23.55 -12.69 0.96
CA ARG A 175 24.37 -12.42 -0.23
C ARG A 175 25.69 -11.78 0.13
N GLU A 176 25.70 -10.87 1.10
CA GLU A 176 26.92 -10.24 1.59
C GLU A 176 27.86 -11.27 2.22
N THR A 177 27.34 -12.18 3.04
CA THR A 177 28.13 -13.27 3.64
C THR A 177 28.76 -14.16 2.57
N LYS A 178 27.98 -14.65 1.60
CA LYS A 178 28.50 -15.50 0.50
C LYS A 178 29.56 -14.79 -0.34
N GLN A 179 29.40 -13.48 -0.56
CA GLN A 179 30.38 -12.69 -1.30
C GLN A 179 31.67 -12.50 -0.49
N GLY A 180 31.57 -12.30 0.82
CA GLY A 180 32.72 -12.24 1.74
C GLY A 180 33.51 -13.55 1.77
N ASP A 181 32.82 -14.68 1.95
CA ASP A 181 33.44 -16.01 2.01
C ASP A 181 34.17 -16.35 0.71
N PHE A 182 33.56 -16.04 -0.45
CA PHE A 182 34.20 -16.23 -1.76
C PHE A 182 35.47 -15.39 -1.92
N LEU A 183 35.47 -14.15 -1.44
CA LEU A 183 36.66 -13.29 -1.51
C LEU A 183 37.77 -13.78 -0.57
N LEU A 184 37.42 -14.28 0.62
CA LEU A 184 38.39 -14.86 1.56
C LEU A 184 39.02 -16.14 0.99
N GLU A 185 38.21 -17.06 0.45
CA GLU A 185 38.70 -18.30 -0.15
C GLU A 185 39.60 -18.02 -1.38
N ASN A 186 39.23 -17.05 -2.22
CA ASN A 186 40.06 -16.62 -3.34
C ASN A 186 41.34 -15.87 -2.92
N SER A 187 41.37 -15.30 -1.70
CA SER A 187 42.60 -14.68 -1.16
C SER A 187 43.56 -15.73 -0.59
N LEU A 188 43.04 -16.79 0.02
CA LEU A 188 43.82 -17.89 0.60
C LEU A 188 44.35 -18.87 -0.47
N SER A 189 43.66 -18.99 -1.61
CA SER A 189 44.07 -19.87 -2.71
C SER A 189 45.09 -19.23 -3.66
N LYS A 190 45.35 -17.92 -3.56
CA LYS A 190 46.43 -17.27 -4.31
C LYS A 190 47.78 -17.77 -3.77
N PRO A 191 48.65 -18.35 -4.62
CA PRO A 191 49.98 -18.75 -4.18
C PRO A 191 50.72 -17.51 -3.68
N CYS A 192 51.18 -17.54 -2.42
CA CYS A 192 52.13 -16.56 -1.92
C CYS A 192 53.34 -16.60 -2.85
N HIS A 193 53.56 -15.52 -3.60
CA HIS A 193 54.80 -15.31 -4.31
C HIS A 193 55.88 -15.10 -3.25
N ASP A 194 56.58 -16.18 -2.90
CA ASP A 194 57.71 -16.14 -1.99
C ASP A 194 58.82 -15.29 -2.64
N PRO A 195 59.13 -14.10 -2.11
CA PRO A 195 60.16 -13.24 -2.68
C PRO A 195 61.59 -13.77 -2.42
N TYR A 196 61.75 -14.90 -1.73
CA TYR A 196 63.03 -15.50 -1.40
C TYR A 196 63.34 -16.82 -2.13
N LYS A 197 62.47 -17.28 -3.04
CA LYS A 197 62.81 -18.36 -3.98
C LYS A 197 63.57 -17.81 -5.20
N ASN A 198 64.88 -17.68 -5.05
CA ASN A 198 65.85 -17.66 -6.15
C ASN A 198 66.62 -18.99 -6.16
#